data_AF-A0A7K1B1N5-F1
#
_entry.id   AF-A0A7K1B1N5-F1
#
_cell.length_a   1.000
_cell.length_b   1.000
_cell.length_c   1.000
_cell.angle_alpha   90.00
_cell.angle_beta   90.00
_cell.angle_gamma   90.00
#
_symmetry.space_group_name_H-M   'P 1'
#
loop_
_entity.id
_entity.type
_entity.pdbx_description
1 polymer ?
#
loop_
_entity_poly.entity_id
_entity_poly.type
_entity_poly.pdbx_seq_one_letter_code
_entity_poly.pdbx_strand_id
1 'polypeptide(L)'
;MSHRAGARFLLDRSVRRSPDGRVLVGGSPLRVLTLTDSGAVVVDALAAGDDPTTRSAAAGRLVERFVDLGIAHPVGAGTSGPTDTADATDLDRWAREVTVVTPCKDELPRHPAWSAASVVVDDGSVPPLFADGVVPGRARTVRLARNAGPGAARNTGLAQVDTPLVAFVDADVEVDEAELARLVSWFDDLRVALVAPRVRAVAGPGVLAAFEATRSPLDLGDEPARVAATTRVSYVPAAVLLCRTAAIRDVGGFDGSLRYGEDVDLVWRLAAAGWRCRYDPSVEAHHRTRPDLRRWLAQRFRYGTSAAPLARRHPGALAPLRMSPWSAATWVPVAAGLPVVGVTVGVATSVALVRKLPQVPARESLRLAGLGNLYAGRLWCETLSRAWWPAALVAAALSRRARRTVAIAWSVPIVLDAVRHLGRRRSRGTARRSRLDPVRFALLHLADDLAYGAGVWVGAWRERSADALLPRFESWPPRRPAPSAPSAPAAPSSDAGGAELA
;
A
#
# COMPACT_ATOMS: atom_id res chain seq x y z
N MET A 1 -6.70 -21.81 -14.05
CA MET A 1 -5.84 -21.12 -15.04
C MET A 1 -6.69 -19.99 -15.59
N SER A 2 -6.36 -18.71 -15.35
CA SER A 2 -7.24 -17.59 -15.74
C SER A 2 -6.46 -16.31 -16.02
N HIS A 3 -5.40 -16.40 -16.82
CA HIS A 3 -4.91 -15.23 -17.56
C HIS A 3 -5.34 -15.42 -19.01
N ARG A 4 -5.90 -14.38 -19.64
CA ARG A 4 -6.18 -14.39 -21.07
C ARG A 4 -4.89 -14.73 -21.83
N ALA A 5 -4.98 -15.53 -22.90
CA ALA A 5 -3.87 -15.71 -23.81
C ALA A 5 -3.41 -14.33 -24.33
N GLY A 6 -2.12 -14.01 -24.19
CA GLY A 6 -1.57 -12.69 -24.53
C GLY A 6 -1.44 -11.71 -23.36
N ALA A 7 -1.55 -12.19 -22.11
CA ALA A 7 -1.28 -11.37 -20.92
C ALA A 7 0.21 -10.97 -20.88
N ARG A 8 0.48 -9.66 -20.80
CA ARG A 8 1.85 -9.14 -20.63
C ARG A 8 2.18 -9.03 -19.16
N PHE A 9 3.43 -9.28 -18.81
CA PHE A 9 3.93 -9.19 -17.44
C PHE A 9 5.18 -8.32 -17.41
N LEU A 10 5.30 -7.47 -16.39
CA LEU A 10 6.49 -6.69 -16.12
C LEU A 10 7.18 -7.22 -14.88
N LEU A 11 8.49 -7.44 -14.97
CA LEU A 11 9.30 -7.70 -13.79
C LEU A 11 9.33 -6.44 -12.91
N ASP A 12 9.15 -6.61 -11.60
CA ASP A 12 9.25 -5.51 -10.64
C ASP A 12 10.66 -4.90 -10.72
N ARG A 13 10.76 -3.56 -10.67
CA ARG A 13 12.04 -2.86 -10.81
C ARG A 13 13.08 -3.24 -9.76
N SER A 14 12.67 -3.82 -8.63
CA SER A 14 13.57 -4.34 -7.59
C SER A 14 14.21 -5.68 -7.96
N VAL A 15 13.69 -6.39 -8.96
CA VAL A 15 14.19 -7.70 -9.37
C VAL A 15 15.63 -7.60 -9.87
N ARG A 16 16.47 -8.50 -9.39
CA ARG A 16 17.87 -8.65 -9.78
C ARG A 16 18.16 -10.13 -9.97
N ARG A 17 19.04 -10.42 -10.93
CA ARG A 17 19.46 -11.78 -11.24
C ARG A 17 20.97 -11.89 -11.11
N SER A 18 21.46 -13.03 -10.62
CA SER A 18 22.88 -13.33 -10.59
C SER A 18 23.46 -13.46 -12.01
N PRO A 19 24.78 -13.29 -12.19
CA PRO A 19 25.42 -13.41 -13.50
C PRO A 19 25.23 -14.77 -14.17
N ASP A 20 25.14 -15.85 -13.38
CA ASP A 20 24.87 -17.21 -13.87
C ASP A 20 23.38 -17.46 -14.20
N GLY A 21 22.51 -16.48 -13.97
CA GLY A 21 21.09 -16.56 -14.25
C GLY A 21 20.28 -17.44 -13.29
N ARG A 22 20.89 -18.04 -12.26
CA ARG A 22 20.24 -19.06 -11.41
C ARG A 22 19.66 -18.51 -10.12
N VAL A 23 20.09 -17.34 -9.66
CA VAL A 23 19.57 -16.71 -8.45
C VAL A 23 18.80 -15.46 -8.81
N LEU A 24 17.56 -15.39 -8.33
CA LEU A 24 16.68 -14.25 -8.47
C LEU A 24 16.45 -13.62 -7.10
N VAL A 25 16.69 -12.32 -6.99
CA VAL A 25 16.40 -11.52 -5.81
C VAL A 25 15.31 -10.53 -6.15
N GLY A 26 14.21 -10.53 -5.41
CA GLY A 26 13.08 -9.65 -5.69
C GLY A 26 11.84 -9.99 -4.87
N GLY A 27 10.74 -9.31 -5.19
CA GLY A 27 9.46 -9.54 -4.52
C GLY A 27 9.22 -8.63 -3.32
N SER A 28 8.00 -8.69 -2.80
CA SER A 28 7.57 -7.92 -1.64
C SER A 28 6.76 -8.83 -0.68
N PRO A 29 7.28 -9.14 0.52
CA PRO A 29 8.60 -8.78 1.02
C PRO A 29 9.73 -9.42 0.21
N LEU A 30 10.95 -8.89 0.31
CA LEU A 30 12.10 -9.36 -0.48
C LEU A 30 12.33 -10.88 -0.29
N ARG A 31 12.65 -11.57 -1.39
CA ARG A 31 12.98 -13.00 -1.44
C ARG A 31 14.25 -13.23 -2.26
N VAL A 32 14.93 -14.33 -1.95
CA VAL A 32 15.99 -14.91 -2.77
C VAL A 32 15.48 -16.28 -3.24
N LEU A 33 15.42 -16.48 -4.54
CA LEU A 33 14.95 -17.70 -5.17
C LEU A 33 16.08 -18.31 -6.00
N THR A 34 16.22 -19.63 -5.92
CA THR A 34 17.07 -20.40 -6.84
C THR A 34 16.20 -20.97 -7.94
N LEU A 35 16.58 -20.71 -9.19
CA LEU A 35 15.88 -21.13 -10.39
C LEU A 35 16.50 -22.42 -10.94
N THR A 36 15.64 -23.29 -11.46
CA THR A 36 16.05 -24.33 -12.40
C THR A 36 16.38 -23.70 -13.75
N ASP A 37 17.04 -24.44 -14.65
CA ASP A 37 17.38 -23.92 -15.98
C ASP A 37 16.13 -23.54 -16.78
N SER A 38 15.07 -24.34 -16.68
CA SER A 38 13.76 -23.99 -17.26
C SER A 38 13.14 -22.74 -16.62
N GLY A 39 13.32 -22.55 -15.31
CA GLY A 39 12.84 -21.34 -14.60
C GLY A 39 13.62 -20.09 -15.01
N ALA A 40 14.92 -20.23 -15.28
CA ALA A 40 15.76 -19.18 -15.84
C ALA A 40 15.23 -18.71 -17.19
N VAL A 41 14.90 -19.64 -18.10
CA VAL A 41 14.30 -19.33 -19.41
C VAL A 41 12.96 -18.58 -19.30
N VAL A 42 12.14 -18.89 -18.29
CA VAL A 42 10.89 -18.15 -18.03
C VAL A 42 11.19 -16.70 -17.64
N VAL A 43 12.19 -16.47 -16.80
CA VAL A 43 12.60 -15.11 -16.40
C VAL A 43 13.18 -14.35 -17.59
N ASP A 44 13.96 -15.00 -18.46
CA ASP A 44 14.48 -14.40 -19.69
C ASP A 44 13.34 -13.94 -20.62
N ALA A 45 12.31 -14.78 -20.78
CA ALA A 45 11.12 -14.43 -21.55
C ALA A 45 10.38 -13.22 -20.97
N LEU A 46 10.16 -13.20 -19.65
CA LEU A 46 9.53 -12.05 -18.97
C LEU A 46 10.36 -10.77 -19.13
N ALA A 47 11.69 -10.86 -19.07
CA ALA A 47 12.58 -9.72 -19.25
C ALA A 47 12.57 -9.20 -20.70
N ALA A 48 12.33 -10.07 -21.67
CA ALA A 48 12.14 -9.71 -23.08
C ALA A 48 10.74 -9.14 -23.38
N GLY A 49 9.79 -9.24 -22.44
CA GLY A 49 8.40 -8.81 -22.61
C GLY A 49 7.49 -9.85 -23.24
N ASP A 50 7.94 -11.11 -23.34
CA ASP A 50 7.15 -12.23 -23.84
C ASP A 50 6.16 -12.74 -22.77
N ASP A 51 5.13 -13.46 -23.21
CA ASP A 51 4.24 -14.25 -22.35
C ASP A 51 4.70 -15.72 -22.30
N PRO A 52 5.48 -16.14 -21.28
CA PRO A 52 5.92 -17.52 -21.16
C PRO A 52 4.83 -18.46 -20.62
N THR A 53 3.65 -17.97 -20.24
CA THR A 53 2.59 -18.82 -19.66
C THR A 53 2.04 -19.83 -20.66
N THR A 54 2.13 -19.50 -21.96
CA THR A 54 1.74 -20.36 -23.08
C THR A 54 2.75 -21.47 -23.38
N ARG A 55 4.00 -21.36 -22.89
CA ARG A 55 5.07 -22.32 -23.20
C ARG A 55 4.91 -23.66 -22.48
N SER A 56 4.37 -23.66 -21.26
CA SER A 56 4.03 -24.88 -20.52
C SER A 56 3.21 -24.57 -19.27
N ALA A 57 2.49 -25.57 -18.75
CA ALA A 57 1.78 -25.44 -17.47
C ALA A 57 2.72 -25.11 -16.29
N ALA A 58 3.96 -25.59 -16.32
CA ALA A 58 4.96 -25.29 -15.29
C ALA A 58 5.41 -23.81 -15.35
N ALA A 59 5.60 -23.26 -16.55
CA ALA A 59 5.91 -21.85 -16.75
C ALA A 59 4.76 -20.97 -16.25
N GLY A 60 3.51 -21.33 -16.57
CA GLY A 60 2.33 -20.66 -16.04
C GLY A 60 2.31 -20.62 -14.50
N ARG A 61 2.53 -21.76 -13.83
CA ARG A 61 2.61 -21.82 -12.35
C ARG A 61 3.74 -20.95 -11.77
N LEU A 62 4.88 -20.87 -12.46
CA LEU A 62 6.00 -20.04 -12.01
C LEU A 62 5.68 -18.55 -12.11
N VAL A 63 5.07 -18.11 -13.22
CA VAL A 63 4.60 -16.72 -13.38
C VAL A 63 3.57 -16.36 -12.32
N GLU A 64 2.59 -17.24 -12.06
CA GLU A 64 1.60 -17.04 -10.99
C GLU A 64 2.26 -16.85 -9.62
N ARG A 65 3.29 -17.66 -9.34
CA ARG A 65 4.07 -17.52 -8.11
C ARG A 65 4.83 -16.20 -8.07
N PHE A 66 5.39 -15.73 -9.18
CA PHE A 66 6.03 -14.41 -9.25
C PHE A 66 5.04 -13.27 -9.04
N VAL A 67 3.84 -13.39 -9.60
CA VAL A 67 2.73 -12.47 -9.40
C VAL A 67 2.29 -12.44 -7.94
N ASP A 68 2.20 -13.59 -7.27
CA ASP A 68 1.89 -13.72 -5.84
C ASP A 68 3.01 -13.19 -4.93
N LEU A 69 4.26 -13.27 -5.35
CA LEU A 69 5.42 -12.75 -4.63
C LEU A 69 5.69 -11.26 -4.90
N GLY A 70 5.03 -10.65 -5.89
CA GLY A 70 5.32 -9.28 -6.33
C GLY A 70 6.67 -9.16 -7.06
N ILE A 71 7.12 -10.24 -7.69
CA ILE A 71 8.30 -10.29 -8.57
C ILE A 71 7.91 -9.90 -10.00
N ALA A 72 6.69 -10.24 -10.41
CA ALA A 72 6.10 -9.83 -11.68
C ALA A 72 4.75 -9.17 -11.43
N HIS A 73 4.38 -8.23 -12.29
CA HIS A 73 3.10 -7.53 -12.27
C HIS A 73 2.41 -7.75 -13.61
N PRO A 74 1.15 -8.26 -13.61
CA PRO A 74 0.35 -8.26 -14.82
C PRO A 74 0.19 -6.84 -15.36
N VAL A 75 0.17 -6.71 -16.68
CA VAL A 75 -0.16 -5.48 -17.38
C VAL A 75 -1.49 -5.72 -18.08
N GLY A 76 -2.47 -4.84 -17.86
CA GLY A 76 -3.76 -4.94 -18.53
C GLY A 76 -3.57 -5.03 -20.05
N ALA A 77 -4.34 -5.88 -20.72
CA ALA A 77 -4.23 -6.12 -22.16
C ALA A 77 -4.49 -4.87 -23.03
N GLY A 78 -4.91 -3.74 -22.45
CA GLY A 78 -5.10 -2.45 -23.10
C GLY A 78 -4.12 -1.33 -22.68
N THR A 79 -3.12 -1.59 -21.83
CA THR A 79 -2.22 -0.52 -21.35
C THR A 79 -0.88 -0.54 -22.08
N SER A 80 -0.84 0.04 -23.28
CA SER A 80 0.42 0.46 -23.94
C SER A 80 0.77 1.89 -23.49
N GLY A 81 1.13 2.03 -22.21
CA GLY A 81 1.66 3.28 -21.66
C GLY A 81 0.62 4.27 -21.13
N PRO A 82 1.06 5.45 -20.63
CA PRO A 82 0.24 6.39 -19.86
C PRO A 82 -0.83 7.14 -20.66
N THR A 83 -1.00 6.83 -21.95
CA THR A 83 -1.82 7.59 -22.92
C THR A 83 -2.94 6.78 -23.56
N ASP A 84 -3.04 5.47 -23.31
CA ASP A 84 -4.13 4.67 -23.85
C ASP A 84 -5.39 4.89 -23.01
N THR A 85 -6.34 5.65 -23.56
CA THR A 85 -7.70 5.76 -23.03
C THR A 85 -8.34 4.37 -22.95
N ALA A 86 -9.29 4.16 -22.02
CA ALA A 86 -10.03 2.90 -22.00
C ALA A 86 -10.60 2.60 -23.38
N ASP A 87 -10.37 1.37 -23.86
CA ASP A 87 -11.08 0.89 -25.04
C ASP A 87 -12.59 0.88 -24.74
N ALA A 88 -13.42 1.04 -25.77
CA ALA A 88 -14.87 1.04 -25.67
C ALA A 88 -15.39 -0.21 -24.93
N THR A 89 -14.67 -1.33 -25.03
CA THR A 89 -14.92 -2.57 -24.31
C THR A 89 -14.87 -2.41 -22.79
N ASP A 90 -13.83 -1.76 -22.24
CA ASP A 90 -13.67 -1.60 -20.80
C ASP A 90 -14.73 -0.65 -20.23
N LEU A 91 -15.09 0.39 -20.99
CA LEU A 91 -16.14 1.33 -20.61
C LEU A 91 -17.54 0.70 -20.64
N ASP A 92 -17.87 -0.13 -21.64
CA ASP A 92 -19.13 -0.90 -21.65
C ASP A 92 -19.20 -1.90 -20.48
N ARG A 93 -18.09 -2.61 -20.21
CA ARG A 93 -18.02 -3.48 -19.03
C ARG A 93 -18.19 -2.69 -17.74
N TRP A 94 -17.54 -1.55 -17.59
CA TRP A 94 -17.72 -0.67 -16.43
C TRP A 94 -19.19 -0.31 -16.23
N ALA A 95 -19.87 0.15 -17.28
CA ALA A 95 -21.28 0.55 -17.21
C ALA A 95 -22.22 -0.60 -16.79
N ARG A 96 -21.89 -1.85 -17.16
CA ARG A 96 -22.72 -3.05 -16.91
C ARG A 96 -22.37 -3.81 -15.63
N GLU A 97 -21.09 -3.89 -15.30
CA GLU A 97 -20.55 -4.78 -14.27
C GLU A 97 -20.22 -4.08 -12.95
N VAL A 98 -20.24 -2.74 -12.91
CA VAL A 98 -19.84 -1.94 -11.75
C VAL A 98 -21.03 -1.17 -11.18
N THR A 99 -21.10 -1.10 -9.85
CA THR A 99 -21.88 -0.09 -9.12
C THR A 99 -20.94 0.77 -8.31
N VAL A 100 -21.04 2.09 -8.47
CA VAL A 100 -20.24 3.06 -7.71
C VAL A 100 -20.94 3.39 -6.39
N VAL A 101 -20.24 3.26 -5.26
CA VAL A 101 -20.71 3.64 -3.93
C VAL A 101 -19.90 4.84 -3.45
N THR A 102 -20.60 5.95 -3.23
CA THR A 102 -19.99 7.20 -2.77
C THR A 102 -20.48 7.55 -1.37
N PRO A 103 -19.66 7.35 -0.31
CA PRO A 103 -19.99 7.85 1.02
C PRO A 103 -19.81 9.38 1.07
N CYS A 104 -20.74 10.08 1.70
CA CYS A 104 -20.75 11.54 1.83
C CYS A 104 -20.98 11.97 3.28
N LYS A 105 -20.32 13.04 3.69
CA LYS A 105 -20.58 13.72 4.96
C LYS A 105 -20.35 15.21 4.80
N ASP A 106 -21.41 15.99 4.96
CA ASP A 106 -21.47 17.46 4.92
C ASP A 106 -21.09 18.08 3.56
N GLU A 107 -20.77 17.28 2.55
CA GLU A 107 -20.51 17.72 1.18
C GLU A 107 -21.05 16.73 0.15
N LEU A 108 -21.51 17.27 -0.99
CA LEU A 108 -21.94 16.48 -2.14
C LEU A 108 -20.73 15.93 -2.92
N PRO A 109 -20.92 14.82 -3.66
CA PRO A 109 -19.88 14.28 -4.54
C PRO A 109 -19.39 15.31 -5.56
N ARG A 110 -18.08 15.30 -5.84
CA ARG A 110 -17.45 16.18 -6.83
C ARG A 110 -17.14 15.50 -8.17
N HIS A 111 -17.14 14.17 -8.20
CA HIS A 111 -17.02 13.42 -9.43
C HIS A 111 -18.27 13.62 -10.31
N PRO A 112 -18.16 13.48 -11.65
CA PRO A 112 -19.31 13.55 -12.53
C PRO A 112 -20.31 12.43 -12.26
N ALA A 113 -21.47 12.51 -12.92
CA ALA A 113 -22.39 11.38 -12.97
C ALA A 113 -21.74 10.23 -13.73
N TRP A 114 -21.82 9.03 -13.17
CA TRP A 114 -21.27 7.81 -13.76
C TRP A 114 -22.20 7.25 -14.84
N SER A 115 -21.63 6.62 -15.86
CA SER A 115 -22.35 5.75 -16.78
C SER A 115 -22.83 4.46 -16.09
N ALA A 116 -22.05 3.97 -15.12
CA ALA A 116 -22.40 2.86 -14.24
C ALA A 116 -23.52 3.21 -13.26
N ALA A 117 -24.19 2.18 -12.73
CA ALA A 117 -25.10 2.35 -11.60
C ALA A 117 -24.36 2.99 -10.42
N SER A 118 -25.03 3.85 -9.64
CA SER A 118 -24.39 4.51 -8.50
C SER A 118 -25.32 4.67 -7.31
N VAL A 119 -24.71 4.65 -6.12
CA VAL A 119 -25.35 4.79 -4.81
C VAL A 119 -24.58 5.82 -4.01
N VAL A 120 -25.23 6.93 -3.66
CA VAL A 120 -24.66 7.96 -2.80
C VAL A 120 -25.22 7.82 -1.39
N VAL A 121 -24.36 7.71 -0.40
CA VAL A 121 -24.74 7.47 0.99
C VAL A 121 -24.44 8.71 1.84
N ASP A 122 -25.48 9.39 2.32
CA ASP A 122 -25.35 10.48 3.31
C ASP A 122 -25.17 9.89 4.72
N ASP A 123 -23.95 9.99 5.27
CA ASP A 123 -23.56 9.54 6.61
C ASP A 123 -24.00 10.52 7.71
N GLY A 124 -25.28 10.88 7.72
CA GLY A 124 -25.88 11.76 8.72
C GLY A 124 -25.36 13.20 8.66
N SER A 125 -25.38 13.82 7.48
CA SER A 125 -25.07 15.24 7.29
C SER A 125 -26.06 16.16 7.99
N VAL A 126 -25.56 17.33 8.42
CA VAL A 126 -26.36 18.38 9.06
C VAL A 126 -26.03 19.72 8.40
N PRO A 127 -26.93 20.31 7.60
CA PRO A 127 -28.25 19.77 7.20
C PRO A 127 -28.15 18.51 6.31
N PRO A 128 -29.25 17.76 6.13
CA PRO A 128 -29.30 16.63 5.19
C PRO A 128 -28.83 17.04 3.79
N LEU A 129 -28.02 16.21 3.12
CA LEU A 129 -27.50 16.56 1.78
C LEU A 129 -28.58 16.52 0.69
N PHE A 130 -29.57 15.64 0.85
CA PHE A 130 -30.61 15.37 -0.15
C PHE A 130 -32.00 15.80 0.33
N ALA A 131 -32.07 16.82 1.19
CA ALA A 131 -33.35 17.50 1.42
C ALA A 131 -33.87 17.97 0.05
N ASP A 132 -35.10 17.59 -0.30
CA ASP A 132 -35.77 17.89 -1.59
C ASP A 132 -35.50 16.91 -2.75
N GLY A 133 -34.82 15.78 -2.52
CA GLY A 133 -34.68 14.73 -3.55
C GLY A 133 -33.77 15.11 -4.72
N VAL A 134 -32.97 16.18 -4.58
CA VAL A 134 -31.92 16.54 -5.54
C VAL A 134 -30.81 15.49 -5.48
N VAL A 135 -30.89 14.54 -6.40
CA VAL A 135 -29.89 13.50 -6.61
C VAL A 135 -28.80 14.02 -7.54
N PRO A 136 -27.51 13.80 -7.26
CA PRO A 136 -26.46 13.94 -8.26
C PRO A 136 -26.69 12.95 -9.42
N GLY A 137 -27.27 13.41 -10.53
CA GLY A 137 -27.50 12.60 -11.72
C GLY A 137 -28.49 11.44 -11.52
N ARG A 138 -28.10 10.22 -11.93
CA ARG A 138 -28.94 8.99 -11.88
C ARG A 138 -28.72 8.14 -10.62
N ALA A 139 -28.05 8.66 -9.59
CA ALA A 139 -27.68 7.85 -8.44
C ALA A 139 -28.87 7.48 -7.54
N ARG A 140 -28.85 6.31 -6.92
CA ARG A 140 -29.72 6.02 -5.76
C ARG A 140 -29.14 6.72 -4.54
N THR A 141 -29.97 7.33 -3.70
CA THR A 141 -29.52 7.96 -2.46
C THR A 141 -29.97 7.15 -1.25
N VAL A 142 -29.09 6.99 -0.26
CA VAL A 142 -29.40 6.38 1.03
C VAL A 142 -28.90 7.32 2.12
N ARG A 143 -29.68 7.51 3.18
CA ARG A 143 -29.29 8.37 4.30
C ARG A 143 -29.28 7.60 5.60
N LEU A 144 -28.21 7.76 6.36
CA LEU A 144 -28.10 7.28 7.73
C LEU A 144 -28.65 8.32 8.70
N ALA A 145 -29.36 7.84 9.74
CA ALA A 145 -29.97 8.71 10.75
C ALA A 145 -28.94 9.51 11.56
N ARG A 146 -27.73 8.96 11.71
CA ARG A 146 -26.60 9.58 12.41
C ARG A 146 -25.32 9.20 11.70
N ASN A 147 -24.28 10.00 11.93
CA ASN A 147 -22.95 9.70 11.43
C ASN A 147 -22.41 8.41 12.08
N ALA A 148 -22.34 7.34 11.30
CA ALA A 148 -21.80 6.03 11.68
C ALA A 148 -20.35 5.86 11.24
N GLY A 149 -19.89 6.67 10.27
CA GLY A 149 -18.52 6.69 9.77
C GLY A 149 -18.39 6.07 8.39
N PRO A 150 -17.23 6.29 7.75
CA PRO A 150 -17.04 5.99 6.33
C PRO A 150 -17.18 4.48 6.02
N GLY A 151 -16.67 3.59 6.88
CA GLY A 151 -16.85 2.15 6.71
C GLY A 151 -18.32 1.71 6.76
N ALA A 152 -19.10 2.23 7.71
CA ALA A 152 -20.52 1.93 7.83
C ALA A 152 -21.33 2.49 6.65
N ALA A 153 -21.01 3.71 6.20
CA ALA A 153 -21.62 4.30 5.02
C ALA A 153 -21.33 3.49 3.74
N ARG A 154 -20.08 3.04 3.56
CA ARG A 154 -19.71 2.15 2.44
C ARG A 154 -20.42 0.81 2.50
N ASN A 155 -20.54 0.20 3.68
CA ASN A 155 -21.32 -1.05 3.84
C ASN A 155 -22.81 -0.85 3.54
N THR A 156 -23.38 0.28 3.92
CA THR A 156 -24.77 0.63 3.61
C THR A 156 -24.98 0.72 2.10
N GLY A 157 -24.03 1.33 1.37
CA GLY A 157 -24.05 1.36 -0.08
C GLY A 157 -23.81 -0.02 -0.70
N LEU A 158 -22.86 -0.81 -0.19
CA LEU A 158 -22.57 -2.18 -0.63
C LEU A 158 -23.78 -3.12 -0.54
N ALA A 159 -24.65 -2.91 0.45
CA ALA A 159 -25.90 -3.64 0.59
C ALA A 159 -26.91 -3.36 -0.55
N GLN A 160 -26.70 -2.28 -1.32
CA GLN A 160 -27.52 -1.90 -2.47
C GLN A 160 -26.89 -2.31 -3.81
N VAL A 161 -25.74 -2.98 -3.80
CA VAL A 161 -24.98 -3.35 -5.01
C VAL A 161 -25.37 -4.75 -5.47
N ASP A 162 -25.90 -4.87 -6.69
CA ASP A 162 -26.21 -6.18 -7.29
C ASP A 162 -25.21 -6.62 -8.37
N THR A 163 -24.31 -5.72 -8.76
CA THR A 163 -23.31 -5.95 -9.79
C THR A 163 -22.13 -6.78 -9.29
N PRO A 164 -21.42 -7.51 -10.18
CA PRO A 164 -20.29 -8.36 -9.80
C PRO A 164 -19.10 -7.57 -9.24
N LEU A 165 -18.95 -6.30 -9.63
CA LEU A 165 -17.94 -5.38 -9.12
C LEU A 165 -18.58 -4.18 -8.41
N VAL A 166 -17.87 -3.64 -7.41
CA VAL A 166 -18.23 -2.42 -6.69
C VAL A 166 -17.04 -1.46 -6.70
N ALA A 167 -17.28 -0.20 -7.04
CA ALA A 167 -16.29 0.86 -6.92
C ALA A 167 -16.63 1.74 -5.71
N PHE A 168 -15.76 1.85 -4.72
CA PHE A 168 -15.88 2.87 -3.67
C PHE A 168 -15.11 4.11 -4.11
N VAL A 169 -15.78 5.26 -4.16
CA VAL A 169 -15.16 6.54 -4.54
C VAL A 169 -15.56 7.59 -3.51
N ASP A 170 -14.60 8.25 -2.86
CA ASP A 170 -14.90 9.29 -1.88
C ASP A 170 -15.45 10.56 -2.55
N ALA A 171 -16.32 11.28 -1.84
CA ALA A 171 -16.99 12.48 -2.36
C ALA A 171 -16.03 13.62 -2.75
N ASP A 172 -14.84 13.68 -2.12
CA ASP A 172 -13.81 14.70 -2.34
C ASP A 172 -12.71 14.26 -3.34
N VAL A 173 -12.96 13.17 -4.08
CA VAL A 173 -12.08 12.66 -5.14
C VAL A 173 -12.58 13.08 -6.53
N GLU A 174 -11.65 13.58 -7.32
CA GLU A 174 -11.80 13.90 -8.74
C GLU A 174 -11.11 12.79 -9.54
N VAL A 175 -11.83 12.13 -10.43
CA VAL A 175 -11.29 11.03 -11.24
C VAL A 175 -12.10 10.88 -12.53
N ASP A 176 -11.40 10.52 -13.60
CA ASP A 176 -12.00 10.28 -14.91
C ASP A 176 -12.57 8.84 -14.98
N GLU A 177 -13.79 8.72 -15.50
CA GLU A 177 -14.49 7.42 -15.55
C GLU A 177 -13.85 6.45 -16.54
N ALA A 178 -13.40 6.95 -17.71
CA ALA A 178 -12.74 6.11 -18.70
C ALA A 178 -11.40 5.59 -18.14
N GLU A 179 -10.66 6.43 -17.44
CA GLU A 179 -9.44 6.03 -16.74
C GLU A 179 -9.69 4.92 -15.69
N LEU A 180 -10.77 5.03 -14.88
CA LEU A 180 -11.14 3.99 -13.93
C LEU A 180 -11.63 2.70 -14.57
N ALA A 181 -12.34 2.79 -15.71
CA ALA A 181 -12.84 1.63 -16.43
C ALA A 181 -11.72 0.66 -16.84
N ARG A 182 -10.50 1.17 -17.10
CA ARG A 182 -9.31 0.34 -17.38
C ARG A 182 -8.98 -0.64 -16.24
N LEU A 183 -9.40 -0.36 -15.01
CA LEU A 183 -9.17 -1.26 -13.88
C LEU A 183 -10.05 -2.52 -13.92
N VAL A 184 -11.12 -2.54 -14.71
CA VAL A 184 -12.05 -3.68 -14.80
C VAL A 184 -11.35 -4.93 -15.34
N SER A 185 -10.40 -4.79 -16.27
CA SER A 185 -9.69 -5.93 -16.86
C SER A 185 -8.90 -6.76 -15.85
N TRP A 186 -8.51 -6.17 -14.71
CA TRP A 186 -7.84 -6.92 -13.63
C TRP A 186 -8.72 -8.03 -13.03
N PHE A 187 -10.03 -7.91 -13.15
CA PHE A 187 -11.00 -8.88 -12.60
C PHE A 187 -11.23 -10.10 -13.50
N ASP A 188 -10.59 -10.14 -14.67
CA ASP A 188 -10.47 -11.36 -15.48
C ASP A 188 -9.69 -12.46 -14.72
N ASP A 189 -8.81 -12.06 -13.79
CA ASP A 189 -8.25 -12.96 -12.78
C ASP A 189 -9.24 -13.10 -11.62
N LEU A 190 -9.84 -14.29 -11.52
CA LEU A 190 -10.79 -14.65 -10.46
C LEU A 190 -10.19 -14.58 -9.05
N ARG A 191 -8.86 -14.53 -8.89
CA ARG A 191 -8.19 -14.36 -7.58
C ARG A 191 -8.01 -12.91 -7.19
N VAL A 192 -8.28 -11.94 -8.07
CA VAL A 192 -8.25 -10.51 -7.74
C VAL A 192 -9.54 -10.11 -7.03
N ALA A 193 -9.38 -9.58 -5.82
CA ALA A 193 -10.49 -9.02 -5.04
C ALA A 193 -10.54 -7.51 -5.11
N LEU A 194 -9.40 -6.84 -5.28
CA LEU A 194 -9.30 -5.39 -5.13
C LEU A 194 -8.18 -4.84 -6.00
N VAL A 195 -8.46 -3.74 -6.69
CA VAL A 195 -7.49 -2.92 -7.41
C VAL A 195 -7.71 -1.46 -7.05
N ALA A 196 -6.64 -0.74 -6.75
CA ALA A 196 -6.70 0.69 -6.47
C ALA A 196 -5.77 1.48 -7.39
N PRO A 197 -6.21 2.65 -7.89
CA PRO A 197 -5.37 3.55 -8.65
C PRO A 197 -4.38 4.29 -7.74
N ARG A 198 -3.50 5.07 -8.35
CA ARG A 198 -2.69 6.05 -7.63
C ARG A 198 -3.53 7.27 -7.23
N VAL A 199 -3.55 7.61 -5.94
CA VAL A 199 -4.25 8.80 -5.44
C VAL A 199 -3.24 9.92 -5.21
N ARG A 200 -3.42 11.06 -5.88
CA ARG A 200 -2.57 12.25 -5.72
C ARG A 200 -3.35 13.42 -5.15
N ALA A 201 -2.66 14.40 -4.58
CA ALA A 201 -3.30 15.65 -4.23
C ALA A 201 -3.66 16.45 -5.49
N VAL A 202 -4.86 17.05 -5.51
CA VAL A 202 -5.22 18.08 -6.49
C VAL A 202 -4.19 19.22 -6.42
N ALA A 203 -3.67 19.63 -7.57
CA ALA A 203 -2.75 20.75 -7.63
C ALA A 203 -3.50 22.05 -7.27
N GLY A 204 -2.93 22.85 -6.37
CA GLY A 204 -3.57 24.08 -5.92
C GLY A 204 -2.58 25.13 -5.45
N PRO A 205 -3.04 26.38 -5.29
CA PRO A 205 -2.25 27.43 -4.67
C PRO A 205 -2.04 27.13 -3.17
N GLY A 206 -0.94 27.64 -2.62
CA GLY A 206 -0.66 27.57 -1.19
C GLY A 206 0.34 26.48 -0.78
N VAL A 207 0.85 26.63 0.44
CA VAL A 207 1.96 25.82 0.97
C VAL A 207 1.55 24.38 1.26
N LEU A 208 0.32 24.15 1.72
CA LEU A 208 -0.20 22.80 2.02
C LEU A 208 -0.44 22.00 0.74
N ALA A 209 -1.04 22.60 -0.29
CA ALA A 209 -1.22 21.93 -1.58
C ALA A 209 0.14 21.59 -2.22
N ALA A 210 1.13 22.48 -2.13
CA ALA A 210 2.48 22.20 -2.60
C ALA A 210 3.18 21.08 -1.80
N PHE A 211 2.94 21.01 -0.49
CA PHE A 211 3.45 19.96 0.37
C PHE A 211 2.80 18.61 0.05
N GLU A 212 1.47 18.54 -0.03
CA GLU A 212 0.71 17.32 -0.35
C GLU A 212 0.98 16.81 -1.77
N ALA A 213 1.19 17.71 -2.75
CA ALA A 213 1.64 17.32 -4.08
C ALA A 213 3.04 16.67 -4.09
N THR A 214 3.80 16.82 -2.99
CA THR A 214 5.13 16.24 -2.81
C THR A 214 5.10 15.00 -1.90
N ARG A 215 4.34 15.08 -0.79
CA ARG A 215 4.24 14.08 0.26
C ARG A 215 2.78 14.01 0.73
N SER A 216 1.98 13.22 0.05
CA SER A 216 0.66 12.80 0.54
C SER A 216 0.74 11.38 1.09
N PRO A 217 0.13 11.06 2.24
CA PRO A 217 0.00 9.68 2.70
C PRO A 217 -0.86 8.82 1.78
N LEU A 218 -1.63 9.43 0.87
CA LEU A 218 -2.46 8.74 -0.12
C LEU A 218 -1.67 8.38 -1.40
N ASP A 219 -0.55 9.06 -1.69
CA ASP A 219 0.27 8.77 -2.86
C ASP A 219 1.28 7.66 -2.54
N LEU A 220 0.99 6.46 -3.02
CA LEU A 220 1.78 5.25 -2.78
C LEU A 220 2.90 5.04 -3.82
N GLY A 221 3.12 6.00 -4.73
CA GLY A 221 4.20 6.00 -5.71
C GLY A 221 3.76 5.59 -7.12
N ASP A 222 4.72 5.55 -8.05
CA ASP A 222 4.53 5.29 -9.48
C ASP A 222 4.86 3.84 -9.90
N GLU A 223 5.07 2.95 -8.92
CA GLU A 223 5.43 1.56 -9.19
C GLU A 223 4.27 0.61 -8.86
N PRO A 224 3.83 -0.25 -9.79
CA PRO A 224 2.79 -1.24 -9.54
C PRO A 224 3.20 -2.13 -8.38
N ALA A 225 2.22 -2.59 -7.60
CA ALA A 225 2.52 -3.39 -6.42
C ALA A 225 1.43 -4.42 -6.13
N ARG A 226 1.84 -5.57 -5.59
CA ARG A 226 0.94 -6.34 -4.73
C ARG A 226 0.70 -5.57 -3.44
N VAL A 227 -0.51 -5.70 -2.90
CA VAL A 227 -0.91 -5.02 -1.67
C VAL A 227 -1.20 -6.06 -0.60
N ALA A 228 -0.44 -6.05 0.48
CA ALA A 228 -0.65 -6.90 1.65
C ALA A 228 0.11 -6.35 2.87
N ALA A 229 -0.26 -6.76 4.08
CA ALA A 229 0.52 -6.43 5.26
C ALA A 229 2.01 -6.77 5.05
N THR A 230 2.90 -5.89 5.53
CA THR A 230 4.37 -6.01 5.44
C THR A 230 4.99 -5.94 4.04
N THR A 231 4.21 -5.68 2.97
CA THR A 231 4.75 -5.40 1.63
C THR A 231 5.05 -3.91 1.42
N ARG A 232 5.73 -3.58 0.31
CA ARG A 232 6.11 -2.19 -0.05
C ARG A 232 4.90 -1.26 -0.05
N VAL A 233 3.79 -1.73 -0.61
CA VAL A 233 2.48 -1.09 -0.49
C VAL A 233 1.67 -1.97 0.46
N SER A 234 1.47 -1.52 1.70
CA SER A 234 0.87 -2.36 2.74
C SER A 234 -0.66 -2.34 2.73
N TYR A 235 -1.23 -1.26 2.24
CA TYR A 235 -2.66 -1.05 2.04
C TYR A 235 -2.85 -0.05 0.90
N VAL A 236 -4.09 0.17 0.48
CA VAL A 236 -4.48 1.20 -0.47
C VAL A 236 -5.66 1.99 0.11
N PRO A 237 -5.69 3.34 -0.03
CA PRO A 237 -6.73 4.14 0.60
C PRO A 237 -8.11 3.90 0.00
N ALA A 238 -9.15 3.95 0.83
CA ALA A 238 -10.53 3.85 0.34
C ALA A 238 -11.05 5.06 -0.47
N ALA A 239 -10.17 6.02 -0.77
CA ALA A 239 -10.45 7.15 -1.65
C ALA A 239 -10.95 6.68 -3.03
N VAL A 240 -10.31 5.64 -3.59
CA VAL A 240 -10.82 4.88 -4.73
C VAL A 240 -10.44 3.41 -4.58
N LEU A 241 -11.42 2.51 -4.57
CA LEU A 241 -11.21 1.06 -4.63
C LEU A 241 -12.18 0.46 -5.64
N LEU A 242 -11.68 -0.28 -6.63
CA LEU A 242 -12.51 -1.18 -7.43
C LEU A 242 -12.36 -2.59 -6.84
N CYS A 243 -13.48 -3.24 -6.55
CA CYS A 243 -13.49 -4.49 -5.81
C CYS A 243 -14.45 -5.51 -6.44
N ARG A 244 -14.13 -6.79 -6.26
CA ARG A 244 -15.05 -7.89 -6.52
C ARG A 244 -16.09 -7.93 -5.40
N THR A 245 -17.37 -7.73 -5.73
CA THR A 245 -18.45 -7.60 -4.74
C THR A 245 -18.52 -8.82 -3.82
N ALA A 246 -18.41 -10.03 -4.38
CA ALA A 246 -18.39 -11.28 -3.61
C ALA A 246 -17.23 -11.31 -2.61
N ALA A 247 -16.00 -11.00 -3.03
CA ALA A 247 -14.83 -11.04 -2.14
C ALA A 247 -14.94 -10.07 -0.96
N ILE A 248 -15.53 -8.88 -1.17
CA ILE A 248 -15.77 -7.92 -0.07
C ILE A 248 -16.82 -8.45 0.91
N ARG A 249 -17.89 -9.09 0.40
CA ARG A 249 -18.92 -9.71 1.25
C ARG A 249 -18.38 -10.90 2.04
N ASP A 250 -17.55 -11.73 1.42
CA ASP A 250 -16.95 -12.91 2.04
C ASP A 250 -16.11 -12.57 3.26
N VAL A 251 -15.44 -11.41 3.27
CA VAL A 251 -14.68 -10.93 4.44
C VAL A 251 -15.51 -10.07 5.40
N GLY A 252 -16.81 -9.89 5.14
CA GLY A 252 -17.73 -9.13 6.00
C GLY A 252 -17.78 -7.62 5.77
N GLY A 253 -17.30 -7.12 4.62
CA GLY A 253 -17.27 -5.70 4.30
C GLY A 253 -16.24 -4.91 5.11
N PHE A 254 -16.44 -3.61 5.26
CA PHE A 254 -15.62 -2.75 6.12
C PHE A 254 -15.97 -2.99 7.60
N ASP A 255 -14.99 -3.00 8.51
CA ASP A 255 -15.29 -3.04 9.94
C ASP A 255 -15.86 -1.69 10.40
N GLY A 256 -17.18 -1.62 10.59
CA GLY A 256 -17.89 -0.41 10.99
C GLY A 256 -17.54 0.11 12.40
N SER A 257 -16.83 -0.68 13.21
CA SER A 257 -16.30 -0.21 14.51
C SER A 257 -15.02 0.62 14.37
N LEU A 258 -14.34 0.56 13.22
CA LEU A 258 -13.18 1.39 12.91
C LEU A 258 -13.63 2.71 12.30
N ARG A 259 -13.33 3.82 13.01
CA ARG A 259 -13.57 5.16 12.49
C ARG A 259 -12.53 5.62 11.47
N TYR A 260 -11.32 5.09 11.62
CA TYR A 260 -10.15 5.33 10.77
C TYR A 260 -9.39 4.02 10.63
N GLY A 261 -8.82 3.78 9.44
CA GLY A 261 -8.07 2.55 9.15
C GLY A 261 -8.96 1.38 8.76
N GLU A 262 -10.25 1.61 8.49
CA GLU A 262 -11.18 0.60 7.98
C GLU A 262 -10.76 0.04 6.61
N ASP A 263 -10.05 0.85 5.83
CA ASP A 263 -9.47 0.50 4.54
C ASP A 263 -8.23 -0.41 4.71
N VAL A 264 -7.34 -0.08 5.63
CA VAL A 264 -6.19 -0.91 6.02
C VAL A 264 -6.66 -2.28 6.48
N ASP A 265 -7.65 -2.32 7.38
CA ASP A 265 -8.25 -3.53 7.92
C ASP A 265 -8.86 -4.41 6.82
N LEU A 266 -9.68 -3.83 5.93
CA LEU A 266 -10.29 -4.54 4.81
C LEU A 266 -9.25 -5.19 3.90
N VAL A 267 -8.24 -4.41 3.48
CA VAL A 267 -7.19 -4.92 2.57
C VAL A 267 -6.40 -6.05 3.21
N TRP A 268 -6.12 -5.96 4.52
CA TRP A 268 -5.41 -7.01 5.24
C TRP A 268 -6.25 -8.28 5.41
N ARG A 269 -7.55 -8.15 5.70
CA ARG A 269 -8.47 -9.31 5.74
C ARG A 269 -8.58 -10.00 4.37
N LEU A 270 -8.69 -9.24 3.29
CA LEU A 270 -8.70 -9.79 1.93
C LEU A 270 -7.41 -10.56 1.62
N ALA A 271 -6.26 -9.96 1.89
CA ALA A 271 -4.97 -10.61 1.66
C ALA A 271 -4.79 -11.86 2.54
N ALA A 272 -5.24 -11.82 3.80
CA ALA A 272 -5.19 -12.96 4.72
C ALA A 272 -6.12 -14.11 4.27
N ALA A 273 -7.25 -13.79 3.63
CA ALA A 273 -8.15 -14.75 3.00
C ALA A 273 -7.63 -15.32 1.66
N GLY A 274 -6.42 -14.96 1.24
CA GLY A 274 -5.77 -15.50 0.04
C GLY A 274 -6.10 -14.76 -1.26
N TRP A 275 -6.87 -13.66 -1.18
CA TRP A 275 -7.17 -12.82 -2.34
C TRP A 275 -5.96 -11.98 -2.76
N ARG A 276 -5.91 -11.63 -4.05
CA ARG A 276 -4.95 -10.68 -4.61
C ARG A 276 -5.52 -9.26 -4.53
N CYS A 277 -4.80 -8.39 -3.83
CA CYS A 277 -5.02 -6.95 -3.84
C CYS A 277 -3.90 -6.28 -4.65
N ARG A 278 -4.25 -5.36 -5.55
CA ARG A 278 -3.33 -4.72 -6.49
C ARG A 278 -3.37 -3.21 -6.41
N TYR A 279 -2.21 -2.61 -6.65
CA TYR A 279 -2.03 -1.18 -6.83
C TYR A 279 -1.55 -0.94 -8.26
N ASP A 280 -2.34 -0.21 -9.03
CA ASP A 280 -2.06 0.14 -10.42
C ASP A 280 -1.88 1.66 -10.57
N PRO A 281 -0.64 2.15 -10.64
CA PRO A 281 -0.37 3.58 -10.74
C PRO A 281 -0.52 4.14 -12.15
N SER A 282 -0.93 3.34 -13.14
CA SER A 282 -1.21 3.84 -14.50
C SER A 282 -2.51 4.65 -14.56
N VAL A 283 -3.42 4.39 -13.63
CA VAL A 283 -4.66 5.15 -13.40
C VAL A 283 -4.45 6.09 -12.21
N GLU A 284 -4.88 7.34 -12.36
CA GLU A 284 -4.67 8.37 -11.34
C GLU A 284 -5.98 9.04 -10.94
N ALA A 285 -6.21 9.12 -9.63
CA ALA A 285 -7.29 9.87 -9.01
C ALA A 285 -6.72 11.04 -8.19
N HIS A 286 -7.48 12.11 -8.01
CA HIS A 286 -7.03 13.31 -7.33
C HIS A 286 -7.92 13.66 -6.14
N HIS A 287 -7.33 13.65 -4.95
CA HIS A 287 -7.99 14.01 -3.70
C HIS A 287 -7.67 15.46 -3.30
N ARG A 288 -8.67 16.20 -2.81
CA ARG A 288 -8.48 17.60 -2.42
C ARG A 288 -7.74 17.73 -1.09
N THR A 289 -6.72 18.60 -1.08
CA THR A 289 -6.02 18.94 0.17
C THR A 289 -6.95 19.71 1.11
N ARG A 290 -6.85 19.45 2.41
CA ARG A 290 -7.60 20.22 3.43
C ARG A 290 -7.17 21.71 3.38
N PRO A 291 -8.11 22.65 3.53
CA PRO A 291 -7.86 24.06 3.19
C PRO A 291 -6.94 24.78 4.19
N ASP A 292 -6.90 24.31 5.44
CA ASP A 292 -6.16 24.97 6.53
C ASP A 292 -5.33 23.97 7.35
N LEU A 293 -4.28 24.50 7.98
CA LEU A 293 -3.29 23.72 8.74
C LEU A 293 -3.94 22.94 9.89
N ARG A 294 -4.95 23.51 10.56
CA ARG A 294 -5.60 22.86 11.71
C ARG A 294 -6.37 21.63 11.27
N ARG A 295 -7.20 21.73 10.22
CA ARG A 295 -7.95 20.60 9.68
C ARG A 295 -7.03 19.53 9.10
N TRP A 296 -5.94 19.96 8.46
CA TRP A 296 -4.91 19.07 7.94
C TRP A 296 -4.20 18.28 9.07
N LEU A 297 -3.68 18.95 10.10
CA LEU A 297 -3.07 18.28 11.26
C LEU A 297 -4.07 17.37 11.99
N ALA A 298 -5.33 17.81 12.13
CA ALA A 298 -6.37 16.98 12.73
C ALA A 298 -6.64 15.70 11.92
N GLN A 299 -6.51 15.74 10.59
CA GLN A 299 -6.60 14.53 9.75
C GLN A 299 -5.43 13.58 10.04
N ARG A 300 -4.19 14.10 10.10
CA ARG A 300 -2.99 13.29 10.39
C ARG A 300 -3.04 12.63 11.76
N PHE A 301 -3.47 13.40 12.76
CA PHE A 301 -3.72 12.89 14.10
C PHE A 301 -4.74 11.75 14.10
N ARG A 302 -5.87 11.92 13.42
CA ARG A 302 -6.92 10.89 13.34
C ARG A 302 -6.45 9.63 12.63
N TYR A 303 -5.64 9.75 11.58
CA TYR A 303 -4.99 8.58 10.96
C TYR A 303 -4.11 7.85 11.97
N GLY A 304 -3.31 8.58 12.76
CA GLY A 304 -2.49 7.99 13.83
C GLY A 304 -3.30 7.18 14.84
N THR A 305 -4.51 7.64 15.21
CA THR A 305 -5.35 6.92 16.19
C THR A 305 -5.78 5.51 15.77
N SER A 306 -5.72 5.19 14.47
CA SER A 306 -6.08 3.86 13.95
C SER A 306 -5.04 2.78 14.25
N ALA A 307 -3.80 3.15 14.59
CA ALA A 307 -2.68 2.22 14.68
C ALA A 307 -2.87 1.12 15.75
N ALA A 308 -3.33 1.48 16.96
CA ALA A 308 -3.57 0.51 18.03
C ALA A 308 -4.79 -0.41 17.76
N PRO A 309 -5.96 0.10 17.32
CA PRO A 309 -7.06 -0.76 16.88
C PRO A 309 -6.67 -1.77 15.80
N LEU A 310 -5.84 -1.34 14.83
CA LEU A 310 -5.32 -2.19 13.75
C LEU A 310 -4.32 -3.23 14.27
N ALA A 311 -3.40 -2.83 15.16
CA ALA A 311 -2.40 -3.75 15.73
C ALA A 311 -3.05 -4.90 16.51
N ARG A 312 -4.18 -4.66 17.19
CA ARG A 312 -4.94 -5.71 17.88
C ARG A 312 -5.67 -6.66 16.94
N ARG A 313 -6.28 -6.13 15.87
CA ARG A 313 -7.01 -6.93 14.87
C ARG A 313 -6.06 -7.76 14.00
N HIS A 314 -4.87 -7.23 13.75
CA HIS A 314 -3.85 -7.84 12.91
C HIS A 314 -2.51 -7.94 13.65
N PRO A 315 -2.40 -8.87 14.64
CA PRO A 315 -1.20 -9.01 15.44
C PRO A 315 0.04 -9.20 14.57
N GLY A 316 1.01 -8.33 14.75
CA GLY A 316 2.28 -8.39 14.03
C GLY A 316 2.24 -7.85 12.59
N ALA A 317 1.12 -7.36 12.07
CA ALA A 317 1.08 -6.68 10.77
C ALA A 317 1.59 -5.23 10.86
N LEU A 318 1.22 -4.53 11.94
CA LEU A 318 1.62 -3.16 12.21
C LEU A 318 2.78 -3.13 13.22
N ALA A 319 3.91 -2.57 12.80
CA ALA A 319 5.03 -2.27 13.67
C ALA A 319 5.67 -0.97 13.19
N PRO A 320 5.92 0.01 14.08
CA PRO A 320 6.58 1.25 13.69
C PRO A 320 8.00 0.98 13.19
N LEU A 321 8.64 -0.07 13.73
CA LEU A 321 9.98 -0.50 13.37
C LEU A 321 10.00 -2.02 13.16
N ARG A 322 10.33 -2.46 11.95
CA ARG A 322 10.58 -3.88 11.61
C ARG A 322 11.97 -4.05 11.03
N MET A 323 12.79 -4.88 11.67
CA MET A 323 14.15 -5.16 11.18
C MET A 323 14.72 -6.46 11.73
N SER A 324 15.88 -6.86 11.22
CA SER A 324 16.60 -7.99 11.78
C SER A 324 17.27 -7.66 13.11
N PRO A 325 17.45 -8.64 14.02
CA PRO A 325 18.26 -8.48 15.22
C PRO A 325 19.69 -7.99 14.92
N TRP A 326 20.26 -8.38 13.78
CA TRP A 326 21.59 -7.95 13.36
C TRP A 326 21.64 -6.47 12.99
N SER A 327 20.62 -5.99 12.28
CA SER A 327 20.46 -4.56 12.01
C SER A 327 20.17 -3.77 13.28
N ALA A 328 19.42 -4.34 14.23
CA ALA A 328 19.24 -3.73 15.55
C ALA A 328 20.58 -3.58 16.30
N ALA A 329 21.43 -4.61 16.27
CA ALA A 329 22.78 -4.56 16.86
C ALA A 329 23.69 -3.50 16.21
N THR A 330 23.47 -3.18 14.93
CA THR A 330 24.15 -2.06 14.25
C THR A 330 23.60 -0.70 14.70
N TRP A 331 22.29 -0.52 14.72
CA TRP A 331 21.67 0.80 14.85
C TRP A 331 21.41 1.24 16.29
N VAL A 332 21.27 0.32 17.25
CA VAL A 332 21.14 0.66 18.68
C VAL A 332 22.37 1.42 19.19
N PRO A 333 23.63 0.98 18.94
CA PRO A 333 24.81 1.77 19.29
C PRO A 333 24.87 3.12 18.58
N VAL A 334 24.48 3.20 17.30
CA VAL A 334 24.41 4.48 16.56
C VAL A 334 23.44 5.44 17.26
N ALA A 335 22.26 4.95 17.63
CA ALA A 335 21.26 5.74 18.36
C ALA A 335 21.76 6.18 19.74
N ALA A 336 22.55 5.34 20.40
CA ALA A 336 23.20 5.65 21.68
C ALA A 336 24.39 6.64 21.58
N GLY A 337 24.76 7.07 20.36
CA GLY A 337 25.88 7.99 20.14
C GLY A 337 27.25 7.32 20.04
N LEU A 338 27.28 6.02 19.71
CA LEU A 338 28.48 5.20 19.49
C LEU A 338 28.55 4.74 18.02
N PRO A 339 28.69 5.67 17.05
CA PRO A 339 28.57 5.35 15.63
C PRO A 339 29.66 4.39 15.14
N VAL A 340 30.89 4.48 15.67
CA VAL A 340 31.98 3.57 15.30
C VAL A 340 31.64 2.13 15.64
N VAL A 341 31.12 1.88 16.86
CA VAL A 341 30.67 0.54 17.29
C VAL A 341 29.59 0.02 16.35
N GLY A 342 28.58 0.85 16.05
CA GLY A 342 27.50 0.48 15.15
C GLY A 342 27.99 0.12 13.74
N VAL A 343 28.86 0.96 13.15
CA VAL A 343 29.45 0.70 11.83
C VAL A 343 30.28 -0.57 11.84
N THR A 344 31.12 -0.80 12.86
CA THR A 344 31.91 -2.03 12.98
C THR A 344 31.01 -3.27 13.05
N VAL A 345 29.95 -3.24 13.86
CA VAL A 345 28.96 -4.33 13.92
C VAL A 345 28.24 -4.50 12.58
N GLY A 346 27.89 -3.42 11.90
CA GLY A 346 27.27 -3.46 10.56
C GLY A 346 28.15 -4.12 9.51
N VAL A 347 29.45 -3.79 9.49
CA VAL A 347 30.42 -4.42 8.59
C VAL A 347 30.60 -5.90 8.93
N ALA A 348 30.80 -6.22 10.22
CA ALA A 348 30.99 -7.60 10.66
C ALA A 348 29.78 -8.49 10.34
N THR A 349 28.55 -8.01 10.60
CA THR A 349 27.32 -8.75 10.30
C THR A 349 27.07 -8.88 8.80
N SER A 350 27.46 -7.88 8.00
CA SER A 350 27.38 -7.95 6.54
C SER A 350 28.33 -8.99 5.96
N VAL A 351 29.57 -9.06 6.46
CA VAL A 351 30.55 -10.10 6.09
C VAL A 351 30.07 -11.48 6.53
N ALA A 352 29.51 -11.60 7.74
CA ALA A 352 28.93 -12.85 8.23
C ALA A 352 27.76 -13.35 7.37
N LEU A 353 26.96 -12.44 6.78
CA LEU A 353 25.85 -12.81 5.90
C LEU A 353 26.34 -13.49 4.61
N VAL A 354 27.48 -13.09 4.07
CA VAL A 354 28.09 -13.73 2.89
C VAL A 354 28.29 -15.23 3.13
N ARG A 355 28.76 -15.61 4.32
CA ARG A 355 28.95 -17.02 4.70
C ARG A 355 27.64 -17.79 4.85
N LYS A 356 26.53 -17.10 5.17
CA LYS A 356 25.20 -17.70 5.31
C LYS A 356 24.45 -17.88 3.99
N LEU A 357 24.90 -17.23 2.92
CA LEU A 357 24.30 -17.29 1.59
C LEU A 357 25.32 -17.81 0.56
N PRO A 358 25.82 -19.05 0.70
CA PRO A 358 26.86 -19.58 -0.19
C PRO A 358 26.42 -19.66 -1.65
N GLN A 359 25.10 -19.77 -1.89
CA GLN A 359 24.50 -19.83 -3.22
C GLN A 359 24.37 -18.45 -3.89
N VAL A 360 24.56 -17.35 -3.14
CA VAL A 360 24.41 -15.98 -3.66
C VAL A 360 25.80 -15.38 -3.83
N PRO A 361 26.14 -14.80 -5.01
CA PRO A 361 27.43 -14.17 -5.23
C PRO A 361 27.79 -13.18 -4.10
N ALA A 362 29.03 -13.24 -3.60
CA ALA A 362 29.46 -12.47 -2.44
C ALA A 362 29.19 -10.96 -2.58
N ARG A 363 29.39 -10.40 -3.79
CA ARG A 363 29.07 -9.01 -4.10
C ARG A 363 27.60 -8.67 -3.90
N GLU A 364 26.70 -9.56 -4.33
CA GLU A 364 25.25 -9.34 -4.16
C GLU A 364 24.84 -9.54 -2.70
N SER A 365 25.40 -10.53 -2.01
CA SER A 365 25.21 -10.73 -0.56
C SER A 365 25.62 -9.49 0.25
N LEU A 366 26.80 -8.91 -0.02
CA LEU A 366 27.27 -7.68 0.62
C LEU A 366 26.38 -6.48 0.29
N ARG A 367 25.96 -6.36 -0.97
CA ARG A 367 25.05 -5.30 -1.41
C ARG A 367 23.70 -5.39 -0.71
N LEU A 368 23.11 -6.59 -0.61
CA LEU A 368 21.86 -6.83 0.10
C LEU A 368 21.98 -6.53 1.59
N ALA A 369 23.10 -6.94 2.22
CA ALA A 369 23.38 -6.60 3.61
C ALA A 369 23.50 -5.08 3.81
N GLY A 370 24.24 -4.40 2.94
CA GLY A 370 24.42 -2.95 2.98
C GLY A 370 23.10 -2.21 2.78
N LEU A 371 22.33 -2.55 1.74
CA LEU A 371 21.01 -1.96 1.48
C LEU A 371 20.02 -2.25 2.61
N GLY A 372 20.03 -3.47 3.17
CA GLY A 372 19.22 -3.85 4.33
C GLY A 372 19.54 -3.00 5.55
N ASN A 373 20.83 -2.75 5.82
CA ASN A 373 21.24 -1.88 6.92
C ASN A 373 20.87 -0.40 6.67
N LEU A 374 21.04 0.11 5.46
CA LEU A 374 20.62 1.48 5.11
C LEU A 374 19.10 1.64 5.25
N TYR A 375 18.33 0.65 4.81
CA TYR A 375 16.88 0.63 4.96
C TYR A 375 16.48 0.57 6.44
N ALA A 376 17.13 -0.26 7.25
CA ALA A 376 16.90 -0.30 8.69
C ALA A 376 17.19 1.06 9.35
N GLY A 377 18.28 1.73 8.98
CA GLY A 377 18.61 3.07 9.50
C GLY A 377 17.58 4.13 9.15
N ARG A 378 17.07 4.07 7.92
CA ARG A 378 15.95 4.92 7.51
C ARG A 378 14.70 4.66 8.37
N LEU A 379 14.32 3.39 8.55
CA LEU A 379 13.17 3.03 9.39
C LEU A 379 13.36 3.49 10.85
N TRP A 380 14.58 3.40 11.40
CA TRP A 380 14.92 3.95 12.71
C TRP A 380 14.65 5.45 12.78
N CYS A 381 15.13 6.22 11.80
CA CYS A 381 14.95 7.66 11.74
C CYS A 381 13.47 8.06 11.62
N GLU A 382 12.72 7.39 10.74
CA GLU A 382 11.27 7.57 10.57
C GLU A 382 10.52 7.21 11.86
N THR A 383 10.91 6.14 12.54
CA THR A 383 10.30 5.74 13.82
C THR A 383 10.54 6.79 14.92
N LEU A 384 11.79 7.26 15.05
CA LEU A 384 12.18 8.25 16.07
C LEU A 384 11.52 9.62 15.87
N SER A 385 11.25 10.00 14.62
CA SER A 385 10.59 11.27 14.27
C SER A 385 9.06 11.18 14.32
N ARG A 386 8.50 9.98 14.22
CA ARG A 386 7.05 9.77 14.08
C ARG A 386 6.42 9.00 15.25
N ALA A 387 6.71 7.72 15.43
CA ALA A 387 6.05 6.93 16.49
C ALA A 387 6.69 7.15 17.87
N TRP A 388 7.99 7.38 17.93
CA TRP A 388 8.76 7.47 19.19
C TRP A 388 9.21 8.90 19.53
N TRP A 389 8.64 9.92 18.90
CA TRP A 389 9.03 11.30 19.15
C TRP A 389 8.94 11.69 20.64
N PRO A 390 7.96 11.26 21.47
CA PRO A 390 7.94 11.65 22.88
C PRO A 390 9.15 11.11 23.65
N ALA A 391 9.47 9.83 23.46
CA ALA A 391 10.64 9.20 24.06
C ALA A 391 11.95 9.83 23.55
N ALA A 392 12.01 10.17 22.26
CA ALA A 392 13.16 10.86 21.66
C ALA A 392 13.39 12.25 22.28
N LEU A 393 12.33 13.03 22.53
CA LEU A 393 12.45 14.34 23.18
C LEU A 393 12.91 14.23 24.63
N VAL A 394 12.38 13.26 25.39
CA VAL A 394 12.85 12.99 26.76
C VAL A 394 14.34 12.65 26.75
N ALA A 395 14.79 11.75 25.87
CA ALA A 395 16.21 11.42 25.74
C ALA A 395 17.07 12.64 25.36
N ALA A 396 16.61 13.49 24.44
CA ALA A 396 17.31 14.69 24.00
C ALA A 396 17.42 15.79 25.10
N ALA A 397 16.44 15.85 26.00
CA ALA A 397 16.47 16.73 27.17
C ALA A 397 17.53 16.27 28.18
N LEU A 398 17.62 14.96 28.40
CA LEU A 398 18.51 14.35 29.41
C LEU A 398 19.98 14.22 28.97
N SER A 399 20.27 14.20 27.67
CA SER A 399 21.63 13.96 27.16
C SER A 399 22.01 14.80 25.95
N ARG A 400 23.19 15.45 26.03
CA ARG A 400 23.80 16.18 24.89
C ARG A 400 24.10 15.25 23.71
N ARG A 401 24.47 14.00 23.98
CA ARG A 401 24.73 13.00 22.93
C ARG A 401 23.41 12.61 22.24
N ALA A 402 22.38 12.27 23.01
CA ALA A 402 21.06 11.93 22.47
C ALA A 402 20.45 13.08 21.65
N ARG A 403 20.64 14.33 22.10
CA ARG A 403 20.17 15.52 21.36
C ARG A 403 20.73 15.59 19.94
N ARG A 404 22.01 15.29 19.75
CA ARG A 404 22.65 15.24 18.41
C ARG A 404 22.07 14.10 17.58
N THR A 405 21.93 12.91 18.15
CA THR A 405 21.33 11.75 17.45
C THR A 405 19.91 12.06 17.00
N VAL A 406 19.08 12.61 17.88
CA VAL A 406 17.68 12.95 17.58
C VAL A 406 17.60 14.01 16.48
N ALA A 407 18.42 15.06 16.55
CA ALA A 407 18.47 16.09 15.51
C ALA A 407 18.85 15.51 14.13
N ILE A 408 19.83 14.62 14.07
CA ILE A 408 20.21 13.91 12.83
C ILE A 408 19.06 13.02 12.36
N ALA A 409 18.50 12.19 13.24
CA ALA A 409 17.44 11.25 12.92
C ALA A 409 16.18 11.95 12.39
N TRP A 410 15.84 13.13 12.92
CA TRP A 410 14.69 13.91 12.45
C TRP A 410 14.97 14.62 11.13
N SER A 411 16.23 14.96 10.85
CA SER A 411 16.61 15.62 9.59
C SER A 411 16.66 14.64 8.41
N VAL A 412 17.01 13.37 8.65
CA VAL A 412 17.20 12.38 7.58
C VAL A 412 15.95 12.15 6.72
N PRO A 413 14.75 11.87 7.26
CA PRO A 413 13.54 11.69 6.45
C PRO A 413 13.19 12.93 5.63
N ILE A 414 13.34 14.12 6.23
CA ILE A 414 13.09 15.41 5.58
C ILE A 414 14.01 15.58 4.36
N VAL A 415 15.32 15.36 4.55
CA VAL A 415 16.31 15.51 3.48
C VAL A 415 16.07 14.46 2.38
N LEU A 416 15.81 13.20 2.73
CA LEU A 416 15.57 12.14 1.75
C LEU A 416 14.36 12.44 0.87
N ASP A 417 13.25 12.93 1.44
CA ASP A 417 12.05 13.23 0.66
C ASP A 417 12.21 14.53 -0.15
N ALA A 418 12.93 15.53 0.36
CA ALA A 418 13.30 16.71 -0.40
C ALA A 418 14.18 16.36 -1.63
N VAL A 419 15.18 15.50 -1.46
CA VAL A 419 16.05 15.04 -2.57
C VAL A 419 15.25 14.24 -3.61
N ARG A 420 14.37 13.34 -3.18
CA ARG A 420 13.49 12.59 -4.09
C ARG A 420 12.59 13.51 -4.91
N HIS A 421 12.04 14.55 -4.27
CA HIS A 421 11.23 15.55 -4.96
C HIS A 421 12.03 16.29 -6.04
N LEU A 422 13.23 16.76 -5.70
CA LEU A 422 14.12 17.44 -6.63
C LEU A 422 14.52 16.52 -7.80
N GLY A 423 14.77 15.23 -7.54
CA GLY A 423 15.04 14.23 -8.56
C GLY A 423 13.86 14.04 -9.52
N ARG A 424 12.65 13.80 -8.99
CA ARG A 424 11.43 13.65 -9.79
C ARG A 424 11.13 14.88 -10.65
N ARG A 425 11.40 16.09 -10.15
CA ARG A 425 11.25 17.35 -10.90
C ARG A 425 12.17 17.40 -12.12
N ARG A 426 13.44 17.01 -11.97
CA ARG A 426 14.41 17.00 -13.09
C ARG A 426 14.00 16.02 -14.18
N SER A 427 13.52 14.84 -13.81
CA SER A 427 13.13 13.81 -14.77
C SER A 427 11.84 14.12 -15.53
N ARG A 428 10.91 14.89 -14.96
CA ARG A 428 9.58 15.13 -15.56
C ARG A 428 9.45 16.41 -16.39
N GLY A 429 10.51 17.20 -16.56
CA GLY A 429 10.46 18.45 -17.34
C GLY A 429 9.43 19.48 -16.86
N THR A 430 8.80 19.25 -15.70
CA THR A 430 7.71 20.07 -15.16
C THR A 430 8.27 21.39 -14.64
N ALA A 431 8.38 22.36 -15.54
CA ALA A 431 8.43 23.76 -15.19
C ALA A 431 7.10 24.16 -14.53
N ARG A 432 7.16 24.98 -13.47
CA ARG A 432 6.04 25.77 -12.95
C ARG A 432 5.03 25.10 -12.00
N ARG A 433 5.44 24.14 -11.14
CA ARG A 433 4.72 23.91 -9.85
C ARG A 433 5.36 24.73 -8.74
N SER A 434 4.54 25.42 -7.94
CA SER A 434 4.91 26.28 -6.82
C SER A 434 6.08 25.67 -6.02
N ARG A 435 7.14 26.46 -5.85
CA ARG A 435 8.30 26.05 -5.06
C ARG A 435 7.90 26.16 -3.59
N LEU A 436 7.76 25.02 -2.90
CA LEU A 436 7.80 25.04 -1.45
C LEU A 436 9.27 25.21 -1.05
N ASP A 437 9.57 26.28 -0.32
CA ASP A 437 10.94 26.50 0.16
C ASP A 437 11.33 25.41 1.18
N PRO A 438 12.64 25.11 1.31
CA PRO A 438 13.10 24.01 2.16
C PRO A 438 12.68 24.13 3.63
N VAL A 439 12.57 25.35 4.16
CA VAL A 439 12.18 25.59 5.56
C VAL A 439 10.71 25.23 5.77
N ARG A 440 9.81 25.75 4.93
CA ARG A 440 8.38 25.40 5.00
C ARG A 440 8.15 23.92 4.75
N PHE A 441 8.91 23.29 3.84
CA PHE A 441 8.86 21.84 3.63
C PHE A 441 9.24 21.07 4.90
N ALA A 442 10.35 21.44 5.55
CA ALA A 442 10.82 20.79 6.78
C ALA A 442 9.82 20.97 7.95
N LEU A 443 9.25 22.17 8.11
CA LEU A 443 8.26 22.45 9.17
C LEU A 443 6.97 21.66 8.97
N LEU A 444 6.44 21.60 7.74
CA LEU A 444 5.23 20.82 7.44
C LEU A 444 5.48 19.32 7.56
N HIS A 445 6.66 18.84 7.15
CA HIS A 445 7.08 17.45 7.32
C HIS A 445 7.12 17.06 8.80
N LEU A 446 7.77 17.87 9.62
CA LEU A 446 7.80 17.64 11.05
C LEU A 446 6.39 17.69 11.67
N ALA A 447 5.56 18.64 11.27
CA ALA A 447 4.20 18.76 11.78
C ALA A 447 3.32 17.55 11.39
N ASP A 448 3.50 17.00 10.18
CA ASP A 448 2.86 15.76 9.70
C ASP A 448 3.19 14.58 10.62
N ASP A 449 4.50 14.35 10.83
CA ASP A 449 5.01 13.20 11.58
C ASP A 449 4.63 13.30 13.07
N LEU A 450 4.73 14.49 13.67
CA LEU A 450 4.33 14.74 15.06
C LEU A 450 2.82 14.57 15.27
N ALA A 451 1.99 15.11 14.35
CA ALA A 451 0.53 14.99 14.45
C ALA A 451 0.09 13.54 14.35
N TYR A 452 0.59 12.80 13.35
CA TYR A 452 0.34 11.36 13.23
C TYR A 452 0.83 10.60 14.48
N GLY A 453 2.07 10.87 14.92
CA GLY A 453 2.66 10.25 16.09
C GLY A 453 1.83 10.45 17.37
N ALA A 454 1.37 11.69 17.61
CA ALA A 454 0.48 12.00 18.73
C ALA A 454 -0.82 11.18 18.66
N GLY A 455 -1.37 10.99 17.45
CA GLY A 455 -2.50 10.10 17.20
C GLY A 455 -2.21 8.65 17.61
N VAL A 456 -1.03 8.11 17.26
CA VAL A 456 -0.62 6.75 17.64
C VAL A 456 -0.59 6.57 19.15
N TRP A 457 0.00 7.53 19.88
CA TRP A 457 0.05 7.49 21.35
C TRP A 457 -1.33 7.58 21.99
N VAL A 458 -2.19 8.47 21.50
CA VAL A 458 -3.57 8.57 21.99
C VAL A 458 -4.36 7.29 21.70
N GLY A 459 -4.18 6.70 20.51
CA GLY A 459 -4.75 5.40 20.16
C GLY A 459 -4.28 4.30 21.10
N ALA A 460 -2.97 4.18 21.32
CA ALA A 460 -2.37 3.21 22.24
C ALA A 460 -2.92 3.33 23.68
N TRP A 461 -3.05 4.57 24.17
CA TRP A 461 -3.60 4.83 25.49
C TRP A 461 -5.09 4.46 25.59
N ARG A 462 -5.91 4.87 24.63
CA ARG A 462 -7.36 4.55 24.58
C ARG A 462 -7.59 3.05 24.52
N GLU A 463 -6.78 2.36 23.74
CA GLU A 463 -6.89 0.93 23.50
C GLU A 463 -6.15 0.08 24.55
N ARG A 464 -5.47 0.73 25.50
CA ARG A 464 -4.65 0.10 26.55
C ARG A 464 -3.68 -0.95 25.99
N SER A 465 -3.11 -0.67 24.82
CA SER A 465 -2.15 -1.54 24.14
C SER A 465 -0.98 -0.74 23.59
N ALA A 466 0.23 -1.21 23.87
CA ALA A 466 1.45 -0.65 23.32
C ALA A 466 1.87 -1.31 21.99
N ASP A 467 1.09 -2.24 21.43
CA ASP A 467 1.52 -3.06 20.29
C ASP A 467 1.92 -2.22 19.07
N ALA A 468 1.22 -1.11 18.82
CA ALA A 468 1.51 -0.16 17.74
C ALA A 468 2.77 0.70 17.97
N LEU A 469 3.36 0.64 19.17
CA LEU A 469 4.59 1.35 19.56
C LEU A 469 5.78 0.39 19.67
N LEU A 470 5.56 -0.92 19.73
CA LEU A 470 6.63 -1.89 19.96
C LEU A 470 7.35 -2.27 18.65
N PRO A 471 8.69 -2.34 18.67
CA PRO A 471 9.44 -2.81 17.50
C PRO A 471 9.23 -4.32 17.30
N ARG A 472 9.39 -4.78 16.06
CA ARG A 472 9.42 -6.21 15.71
C ARG A 472 10.78 -6.58 15.14
N PHE A 473 11.43 -7.53 15.79
CA PHE A 473 12.71 -8.08 15.35
C PHE A 473 12.50 -9.43 14.67
N GLU A 474 12.76 -9.50 13.38
CA GLU A 474 12.56 -10.71 12.58
C GLU A 474 13.87 -11.17 11.94
N SER A 475 14.28 -12.41 12.21
CA SER A 475 15.46 -12.96 11.56
C SER A 475 15.19 -13.25 10.09
N TRP A 476 16.11 -12.85 9.21
CA TRP A 476 16.16 -13.31 7.83
C TRP A 476 17.26 -14.37 7.66
N PRO A 477 16.98 -15.51 6.99
CA PRO A 477 15.67 -15.96 6.53
C PRO A 477 14.72 -16.25 7.72
N PRO A 478 13.40 -16.05 7.57
CA PRO A 478 12.45 -16.41 8.62
C PRO A 478 12.62 -17.89 8.93
N ARG A 479 12.62 -18.24 10.23
CA ARG A 479 12.56 -19.66 10.63
C ARG A 479 11.34 -20.26 9.94
N ARG A 480 11.51 -21.41 9.27
CA ARG A 480 10.38 -22.12 8.67
C ARG A 480 9.31 -22.26 9.76
N PRO A 481 8.07 -21.75 9.58
CA PRO A 481 7.00 -22.13 10.47
C PRO A 481 6.90 -23.66 10.46
N ALA A 482 6.65 -24.28 11.61
CA ALA A 482 6.24 -25.68 11.64
C ALA A 482 5.07 -25.84 10.65
N PRO A 483 4.98 -26.94 9.89
CA PRO A 483 3.88 -27.12 8.95
C PRO A 483 2.57 -27.00 9.71
N SER A 484 1.89 -25.87 9.53
CA SER A 484 0.50 -25.72 9.94
C SER A 484 -0.28 -26.71 9.10
N ALA A 485 -1.01 -27.61 9.76
CA ALA A 485 -1.93 -28.52 9.08
C ALA A 485 -2.78 -27.72 8.09
N PRO A 486 -2.97 -28.19 6.84
CA PRO A 486 -3.79 -27.47 5.89
C PRO A 486 -5.21 -27.36 6.48
N SER A 487 -5.62 -26.15 6.84
CA SER A 487 -7.03 -25.82 6.96
C SER A 487 -7.61 -25.95 5.56
N ALA A 488 -8.25 -27.09 5.29
CA ALA A 488 -8.96 -27.31 4.05
C ALA A 488 -9.95 -26.16 3.84
N PRO A 489 -10.04 -25.56 2.65
CA PRO A 489 -11.21 -24.78 2.31
C PRO A 489 -12.42 -25.72 2.38
N ALA A 490 -13.47 -25.32 3.09
CA ALA A 490 -14.75 -26.00 3.02
C ALA A 490 -15.21 -25.97 1.56
N ALA A 491 -15.07 -27.10 0.87
CA ALA A 491 -15.64 -27.28 -0.45
C ALA A 491 -17.17 -27.25 -0.32
N PRO A 492 -17.90 -26.68 -1.30
CA PRO A 492 -19.34 -26.80 -1.36
C PRO A 492 -19.67 -28.29 -1.54
N SER A 493 -20.61 -28.79 -0.74
CA SER A 493 -21.13 -30.15 -0.85
C SER A 493 -21.73 -30.37 -2.24
N SER A 494 -21.10 -31.27 -3.01
CA SER A 494 -21.73 -31.95 -4.12
C SER A 494 -21.24 -33.40 -4.11
N ASP A 495 -22.19 -34.32 -3.90
CA ASP A 495 -22.07 -35.73 -4.21
C ASP A 495 -21.50 -35.97 -5.62
N ALA A 496 -20.86 -37.14 -5.74
CA ALA A 496 -20.59 -37.95 -6.93
C ALA A 496 -19.13 -38.04 -7.42
N GLY A 497 -18.50 -39.16 -7.06
CA GLY A 497 -17.87 -40.06 -8.03
C GLY A 497 -16.43 -39.77 -8.49
N GLY A 498 -15.47 -40.47 -7.85
CA GLY A 498 -14.46 -41.29 -8.54
C GLY A 498 -13.28 -40.60 -9.26
N ALA A 499 -12.08 -40.78 -8.70
CA ALA A 499 -10.89 -41.36 -9.34
C ALA A 499 -9.57 -40.82 -8.70
N GLU A 500 -8.83 -41.71 -8.05
CA GLU A 500 -7.41 -41.55 -7.71
C GLU A 500 -6.54 -41.62 -8.98
N LEU A 501 -5.35 -41.00 -8.94
CA LEU A 501 -4.12 -41.56 -9.53
C LEU A 501 -2.86 -40.80 -9.04
N ALA A 502 -1.94 -41.61 -8.49
CA ALA A 502 -0.48 -41.50 -8.25
C ALA A 502 0.25 -40.13 -8.23
#